data_AF-A0A2A4PKG6-F1
#
_entry.id   AF-A0A2A4PKG6-F1
#
_cell.length_a   1.000
_cell.length_b   1.000
_cell.length_c   1.000
_cell.angle_alpha   90.00
_cell.angle_beta   90.00
_cell.angle_gamma   90.00
#
_symmetry.space_group_name_H-M   'P 1'
#
loop_
_entity.id
_entity.type
_entity.pdbx_description
1 polymer ?
#
loop_
_entity_poly.entity_id
_entity_poly.type
_entity_poly.pdbx_seq_one_letter_code
_entity_poly.pdbx_strand_id
1 'polypeptide(L)'
;VVHELEKFLNVLGTIASITPLLGLLGTVVGMIKVFAAIMSQGVGDPTVLAGGISQALITTATGLTVAIPTLMFYRYFRGRVDELVIKMEDEALKMVEMMHGERE
;
A
#
# COMPACT_ATOMS: atom_id res chain seq x y z
N VAL A 1 -1.97 24.06 4.64
CA VAL A 1 -1.18 23.77 3.41
C VAL A 1 -0.59 22.36 3.47
N VAL A 2 0.18 21.99 4.50
CA VAL A 2 0.75 20.63 4.65
C VAL A 2 -0.31 19.53 4.58
N HIS A 3 -1.44 19.71 5.27
CA HIS A 3 -2.55 18.75 5.25
C HIS A 3 -3.12 18.48 3.85
N GLU A 4 -3.10 19.46 2.94
CA GLU A 4 -3.57 19.26 1.56
C GLU A 4 -2.57 18.46 0.71
N LEU A 5 -1.27 18.66 0.95
CA LEU A 5 -0.20 17.93 0.29
C LEU A 5 -0.21 16.44 0.67
N GLU A 6 -0.58 16.12 1.92
CA GLU A 6 -0.63 14.74 2.42
C GLU A 6 -1.94 14.00 2.10
N LYS A 7 -3.01 14.70 1.69
CA LYS A 7 -4.36 14.14 1.55
C LYS A 7 -4.39 12.85 0.72
N PHE A 8 -3.72 12.82 -0.43
CA PHE A 8 -3.67 11.65 -1.31
C PHE A 8 -2.59 10.63 -0.91
N LEU A 9 -1.58 11.05 -0.14
CA LEU A 9 -0.53 10.16 0.36
C LEU A 9 -1.07 9.18 1.39
N ASN A 10 -1.95 9.63 2.28
CA ASN A 10 -2.58 8.75 3.26
C ASN A 10 -3.35 7.61 2.58
N VAL A 11 -4.14 7.91 1.54
CA VAL A 11 -4.86 6.89 0.76
C VAL A 11 -3.88 5.92 0.10
N LEU A 12 -2.78 6.41 -0.47
CA LEU A 12 -1.76 5.59 -1.11
C LEU A 12 -1.08 4.66 -0.10
N GLY A 13 -0.76 5.14 1.10
CA GLY A 13 -0.23 4.35 2.20
C GLY A 13 -1.22 3.26 2.67
N THR A 14 -2.51 3.60 2.73
CA THR A 14 -3.57 2.63 3.05
C THR A 14 -3.65 1.52 1.99
N ILE A 15 -3.63 1.86 0.70
CA ILE A 15 -3.65 0.87 -0.39
C ILE A 15 -2.42 -0.05 -0.29
N ALA A 16 -1.23 0.52 -0.08
CA ALA A 16 0.00 -0.25 0.08
C ALA A 16 -0.09 -1.27 1.24
N SER A 17 -0.81 -0.92 2.30
CA SER A 17 -0.96 -1.75 3.49
C SER A 17 -2.07 -2.81 3.37
N ILE A 18 -3.19 -2.46 2.74
CA ILE A 18 -4.36 -3.35 2.62
C ILE A 18 -4.20 -4.39 1.51
N THR A 19 -3.53 -4.04 0.40
CA THR A 19 -3.45 -4.93 -0.77
C THR A 19 -2.79 -6.30 -0.47
N PRO A 20 -1.70 -6.41 0.31
CA PRO A 20 -1.17 -7.71 0.73
C PRO A 20 -2.17 -8.52 1.56
N LEU A 21 -2.92 -7.85 2.44
CA LEU A 21 -3.94 -8.49 3.27
C LEU A 21 -5.08 -9.05 2.42
N LEU A 22 -5.45 -8.35 1.34
CA LEU A 22 -6.42 -8.85 0.36
C LEU A 22 -5.89 -10.08 -0.42
N GLY A 23 -4.60 -10.09 -0.77
CA GLY A 23 -3.97 -11.25 -1.40
C GLY A 23 -3.97 -12.48 -0.48
N LEU A 24 -3.67 -12.27 0.81
CA LEU A 24 -3.77 -13.29 1.85
C LEU A 24 -5.23 -13.74 2.05
N LEU A 25 -6.20 -12.84 2.04
CA LEU A 25 -7.62 -13.22 2.09
C LEU A 25 -7.98 -14.14 0.92
N GLY A 26 -7.45 -13.85 -0.27
CA GLY A 26 -7.59 -14.69 -1.46
C GLY A 26 -7.08 -16.12 -1.26
N THR A 27 -5.95 -16.30 -0.56
CA THR A 27 -5.44 -17.66 -0.27
C THR A 27 -6.39 -18.42 0.64
N VAL A 28 -6.90 -17.76 1.68
CA VAL A 28 -7.84 -18.37 2.62
C VAL A 28 -9.10 -18.82 1.90
N VAL A 29 -9.66 -17.95 1.04
CA VAL A 29 -10.84 -18.29 0.23
C VAL A 29 -10.54 -19.44 -0.75
N GLY A 30 -9.37 -19.44 -1.38
CA GLY A 30 -8.92 -20.52 -2.27
C GLY A 30 -8.83 -21.87 -1.55
N MET A 31 -8.22 -21.89 -0.37
CA MET A 31 -8.09 -23.10 0.43
C MET A 31 -9.45 -23.60 0.94
N ILE A 32 -10.37 -22.72 1.31
CA ILE A 32 -11.75 -23.12 1.69
C ILE A 32 -12.42 -23.87 0.53
N LYS A 33 -12.28 -23.39 -0.71
CA LYS A 33 -12.84 -24.06 -1.89
C LYS A 33 -12.19 -25.43 -2.13
N VAL A 34 -10.87 -25.53 -1.95
CA VAL A 34 -10.14 -26.80 -2.06
C VAL A 34 -10.67 -27.82 -1.04
N PHE A 35 -10.78 -27.44 0.24
CA PHE A 35 -11.31 -28.34 1.27
C PHE A 35 -12.78 -28.72 1.04
N ALA A 36 -13.61 -27.81 0.56
CA ALA A 36 -14.99 -28.12 0.20
C ALA A 36 -15.09 -29.13 -0.96
N ALA A 37 -14.21 -29.03 -1.96
CA ALA A 37 -14.12 -30.01 -3.04
C ALA A 37 -13.72 -31.39 -2.50
N ILE A 38 -12.72 -31.46 -1.62
CA ILE A 38 -12.30 -32.72 -0.97
C ILE A 38 -13.44 -33.36 -0.17
N MET A 39 -14.22 -32.57 0.58
CA MET A 39 -15.33 -33.10 1.37
C MET A 39 -16.45 -33.68 0.50
N SER A 40 -16.69 -33.11 -0.68
CA SER A 40 -17.79 -33.52 -1.57
C SER A 40 -17.43 -34.68 -2.50
N GLN A 41 -16.19 -34.76 -2.98
CA GLN A 41 -15.75 -35.74 -3.97
C GLN A 41 -14.72 -36.75 -3.42
N GLY A 42 -14.37 -36.66 -2.13
CA GLY A 42 -13.24 -37.37 -1.53
C GLY A 42 -11.90 -36.72 -1.89
N VAL A 43 -10.78 -37.40 -1.65
CA VAL A 43 -9.43 -36.95 -2.10
C VAL A 43 -9.29 -36.97 -3.64
N GLY A 44 -10.41 -37.05 -4.37
CA GLY A 44 -10.52 -37.19 -5.80
C GLY A 44 -9.79 -36.10 -6.58
N ASP A 45 -9.09 -36.57 -7.61
CA ASP A 45 -8.25 -35.89 -8.60
C ASP A 45 -7.21 -34.87 -8.06
N PRO A 46 -5.92 -35.27 -7.96
CA PRO A 46 -4.81 -34.37 -7.62
C PRO A 46 -4.74 -33.11 -8.48
N THR A 47 -5.25 -33.15 -9.71
CA THR A 47 -5.27 -32.00 -10.62
C THR A 47 -6.17 -30.88 -10.10
N VAL A 48 -7.32 -31.21 -9.51
CA VAL A 48 -8.24 -30.22 -8.92
C VAL A 48 -7.61 -29.55 -7.70
N LEU A 49 -6.94 -30.35 -6.87
CA LEU A 49 -6.22 -29.87 -5.69
C LEU A 49 -5.10 -28.89 -6.07
N ALA A 50 -4.27 -29.30 -7.04
CA ALA A 50 -3.18 -28.47 -7.56
C ALA A 50 -3.69 -27.15 -8.17
N GLY A 51 -4.82 -27.19 -8.87
CA GLY A 51 -5.46 -26.00 -9.42
C GLY A 51 -5.88 -24.99 -8.35
N GLY A 52 -6.53 -25.45 -7.28
CA GLY A 52 -6.97 -24.56 -6.20
C GLY A 52 -5.82 -23.97 -5.37
N ILE A 53 -4.75 -24.74 -5.15
CA ILE A 53 -3.52 -24.23 -4.51
C ILE A 53 -2.83 -23.20 -5.42
N SER A 54 -2.72 -23.48 -6.72
CA SER A 54 -2.16 -22.53 -7.68
C SER A 54 -2.94 -21.22 -7.70
N GLN A 55 -4.28 -21.30 -7.69
CA GLN A 55 -5.13 -20.12 -7.62
C GLN A 55 -4.88 -19.31 -6.33
N ALA A 56 -4.77 -19.97 -5.18
CA ALA A 56 -4.44 -19.30 -3.92
C ALA A 56 -3.08 -18.58 -3.99
N LEU A 57 -2.06 -19.20 -4.58
CA LEU A 57 -0.75 -18.56 -4.75
C LEU A 57 -0.79 -17.35 -5.69
N ILE A 58 -1.56 -17.42 -6.77
CA ILE A 58 -1.74 -16.30 -7.71
C ILE A 58 -2.42 -15.10 -7.02
N THR A 59 -3.39 -15.32 -6.12
CA THR A 59 -4.01 -14.20 -5.38
C THR A 59 -3.04 -13.49 -4.46
N THR A 60 -2.08 -14.20 -3.84
CA THR A 60 -1.01 -13.55 -3.08
C THR A 60 -0.06 -12.78 -3.98
N ALA A 61 0.36 -13.41 -5.09
CA ALA A 61 1.28 -12.79 -6.03
C ALA A 61 0.72 -11.47 -6.56
N THR A 62 -0.55 -11.46 -6.99
CA THR A 62 -1.24 -10.25 -7.46
C THR A 62 -1.35 -9.17 -6.39
N GLY A 63 -1.66 -9.54 -5.14
CA GLY A 63 -1.65 -8.60 -4.00
C GLY A 63 -0.27 -7.97 -3.77
N LEU A 64 0.80 -8.74 -3.87
CA LEU A 64 2.17 -8.23 -3.75
C LEU A 64 2.57 -7.36 -4.95
N THR A 65 2.18 -7.73 -6.17
CA THR A 65 2.44 -6.97 -7.40
C THR A 65 1.86 -5.56 -7.32
N VAL A 66 0.72 -5.36 -6.67
CA VAL A 66 0.14 -4.01 -6.47
C VAL A 66 0.74 -3.32 -5.25
N ALA A 67 1.01 -4.05 -4.16
CA ALA A 67 1.54 -3.46 -2.92
C ALA A 67 2.94 -2.86 -3.07
N ILE A 68 3.85 -3.56 -3.77
CA ILE A 68 5.25 -3.14 -3.90
C ILE A 68 5.38 -1.78 -4.62
N PRO A 69 4.82 -1.58 -5.83
CA PRO A 69 4.86 -0.28 -6.50
C PRO A 69 4.17 0.80 -5.68
N THR A 70 3.01 0.51 -5.10
CA THR A 70 2.25 1.49 -4.29
C THR A 70 3.08 1.99 -3.10
N LEU A 71 3.77 1.09 -2.40
CA LEU A 71 4.63 1.44 -1.28
C LEU A 71 5.83 2.29 -1.72
N MET A 72 6.44 1.98 -2.86
CA MET A 72 7.54 2.77 -3.42
C MET A 72 7.09 4.21 -3.73
N PHE A 73 5.95 4.37 -4.41
CA PHE A 73 5.40 5.69 -4.72
C PHE A 73 5.00 6.46 -3.46
N TYR A 74 4.37 5.81 -2.49
CA TYR A 74 4.03 6.42 -1.20
C TYR A 74 5.27 6.98 -0.50
N ARG A 75 6.36 6.21 -0.42
CA ARG A 75 7.62 6.67 0.18
C ARG A 75 8.25 7.82 -0.60
N TYR A 76 8.24 7.75 -1.92
CA TYR A 76 8.80 8.80 -2.77
C TYR A 76 8.07 10.13 -2.60
N PHE A 77 6.74 10.14 -2.73
CA PHE A 77 5.98 11.38 -2.64
C PHE A 77 5.95 11.94 -1.23
N ARG A 78 5.93 11.08 -0.19
CA ARG A 78 6.04 11.54 1.20
C ARG A 78 7.34 12.29 1.44
N GLY A 79 8.47 11.74 1.01
CA GLY A 79 9.76 12.45 1.11
C GLY A 79 9.77 13.79 0.36
N ARG A 80 9.07 13.90 -0.78
CA ARG A 80 8.95 15.17 -1.51
C ARG A 80 8.07 16.20 -0.80
N VAL A 81 7.00 15.77 -0.12
CA VAL A 81 6.19 16.66 0.71
C VAL A 81 7.03 17.15 1.90
N ASP A 82 7.76 16.26 2.57
CA ASP A 82 8.62 16.62 3.70
C ASP A 82 9.68 17.66 3.29
N GLU A 83 10.36 17.46 2.15
CA GLU A 83 11.32 18.45 1.59
C GLU A 83 10.67 19.81 1.29
N LEU A 84 9.43 19.81 0.80
CA LEU A 84 8.71 21.04 0.49
C LEU A 84 8.31 21.79 1.77
N VAL A 85 7.89 21.06 2.81
CA VAL A 85 7.56 21.65 4.12
C VAL A 85 8.79 22.33 4.72
N ILE A 86 9.96 21.67 4.70
CA ILE A 86 11.21 22.24 5.21
C ILE A 86 11.57 23.54 4.47
N LYS A 87 11.43 23.57 3.14
CA LYS A 87 11.68 24.79 2.35
C LYS A 87 10.70 25.91 2.70
N MET A 88 9.43 25.60 2.91
CA MET A 88 8.43 26.59 3.32
C MET A 88 8.74 27.18 4.70
N GLU A 89 9.21 26.36 5.64
CA GLU A 89 9.63 26.80 6.97
C GLU A 89 10.85 27.72 6.91
N ASP A 90 11.86 27.37 6.10
CA ASP A 90 13.07 28.19 5.89
C ASP A 90 12.74 29.56 5.26
N GLU A 91 11.90 29.59 4.22
CA GLU A 91 11.46 30.85 3.60
C GLU A 91 10.59 31.70 4.54
N ALA A 92 9.74 31.08 5.37
CA ALA A 92 8.96 31.79 6.37
C ALA A 92 9.86 32.43 7.45
N LEU A 93 10.91 31.73 7.89
CA LEU A 93 11.89 32.27 8.83
C LEU A 93 12.63 33.47 8.25
N LYS A 94 13.13 33.37 7.01
CA LYS A 94 13.78 34.49 6.31
C LYS A 94 12.85 35.71 6.19
N MET A 95 11.58 35.48 5.89
CA MET A 95 10.60 36.57 5.79
C MET A 95 10.40 37.27 7.14
N VAL A 96 10.33 36.52 8.24
CA VAL A 96 10.24 37.08 9.59
C VAL A 96 11.50 37.86 9.97
N GLU A 97 12.69 37.34 9.63
CA GLU A 97 13.96 38.04 9.87
C GLU A 97 14.04 39.36 9.10
N MET A 98 13.64 39.38 7.81
CA MET A 98 13.58 40.62 7.03
C MET A 98 12.61 41.65 7.64
N MET A 99 11.42 41.22 8.08
CA MET A 99 10.46 42.11 8.72
C MET A 99 10.91 42.65 10.09
N HIS A 100 11.77 41.93 10.80
CA HIS A 100 12.39 42.41 12.04
C HIS A 100 13.63 43.26 11.80
N GLY A 101 14.41 42.98 10.75
CA GLY A 101 15.57 43.77 10.34
C GLY A 101 15.23 45.16 9.82
N GLU A 102 14.01 45.40 9.34
CA GLU A 102 13.52 46.75 8.98
C GLU A 102 13.07 47.61 10.18
N ARG A 103 13.15 47.09 11.42
CA ARG A 103 12.74 47.82 12.64
C ARG A 103 13.89 48.46 13.42
N GLU A 104 15.12 48.44 12.92
CA GLU A 104 16.27 49.20 13.45
C GLU A 104 16.82 50.21 12.44
#